data_AF-A0A495L354-F1
#
_entry.id   AF-A0A495L354-F1
#
_cell.length_a   1.000
_cell.length_b   1.000
_cell.length_c   1.000
_cell.angle_alpha   90.00
_cell.angle_beta   90.00
_cell.angle_gamma   90.00
#
_symmetry.space_group_name_H-M   'P 1'
#
loop_
_entity.id
_entity.type
_entity.pdbx_description
1 polymer ?
#
loop_
_entity_poly.entity_id
_entity_poly.type
_entity_poly.pdbx_seq_one_letter_code
_entity_poly.pdbx_strand_id
1 'polypeptide(L)'
;MALWRIRTAVEDRPGGLAGVVGVLADRGGDIVGLSVHTDVSGVVDEFVVEVPGRHDDLVRALSERCPSGAVTAVPAHRREVGDDVTRALLLTARLRAHPNRLPDALAELLLADDARWTNLTSADDAGQARTAPGTAMLVPVGPLRGVLVTRSSRPFTWTESSRAEALVRSVMPATGPVPTDSVVHTSQGLDLSLRQVVEEDAPALRELHRRCSAETVHARYLTGMSELSPRMLRVFCDTERGLTLAVRPRGREEPVALGHLMYTLDPGVGEIAFLVEDVWQGIGVGTALVRALTVIAAEWGLAEVRAETTVANAAMLRIMRRCGASVRTRGGTYVHARLPVAEALQAGLGGRARRGGEFARLMGQG
;
A
#
# COMPACT_ATOMS: atom_id res chain seq x y z
N MET A 1 7.47 27.62 32.03
CA MET A 1 7.76 28.01 30.63
C MET A 1 6.89 27.13 29.73
N ALA A 2 6.37 27.69 28.65
CA ALA A 2 5.46 26.98 27.75
C ALA A 2 6.14 26.81 26.39
N LEU A 3 5.96 25.64 25.78
CA LEU A 3 6.53 25.32 24.48
C LEU A 3 5.47 25.58 23.40
N TRP A 4 5.86 26.33 22.38
CA TRP A 4 4.99 26.76 21.30
C TRP A 4 5.59 26.39 19.97
N ARG A 5 4.75 25.86 19.08
CA ARG A 5 5.10 25.70 17.69
C ARG A 5 4.52 26.85 16.89
N ILE A 6 5.40 27.61 16.28
CA ILE A 6 5.09 28.84 15.56
C ILE A 6 5.44 28.63 14.10
N ARG A 7 4.46 28.82 13.22
CA ARG A 7 4.63 28.76 11.77
C ARG A 7 4.42 30.14 11.19
N THR A 8 5.39 30.65 10.45
CA THR A 8 5.35 31.97 9.83
C THR A 8 6.02 31.94 8.47
N ALA A 9 5.48 32.68 7.50
CA ALA A 9 6.21 32.93 6.26
C ALA A 9 7.39 33.86 6.55
N VAL A 10 8.56 33.52 5.98
CA VAL A 10 9.76 34.33 6.09
C VAL A 10 10.11 34.83 4.69
N GLU A 11 10.43 36.11 4.59
CA GLU A 11 10.79 36.72 3.32
C GLU A 11 12.11 36.10 2.82
N ASP A 12 12.09 35.62 1.57
CA ASP A 12 13.24 34.98 0.93
C ASP A 12 14.28 36.02 0.48
N ARG A 13 14.90 36.68 1.47
CA ARG A 13 15.99 37.63 1.29
C ARG A 13 16.97 37.56 2.47
N PRO A 14 18.24 37.93 2.27
CA PRO A 14 19.21 37.99 3.36
C PRO A 14 18.68 38.80 4.55
N GLY A 15 18.75 38.21 5.75
CA GLY A 15 18.33 38.85 7.00
C GLY A 15 16.86 38.67 7.39
N GLY A 16 16.00 38.10 6.53
CA GLY A 16 14.59 37.84 6.86
C GLY A 16 14.43 36.96 8.10
N LEU A 17 15.11 35.81 8.12
CA LEU A 17 15.13 34.90 9.27
C LEU A 17 15.74 35.54 10.52
N ALA A 18 16.83 36.31 10.37
CA ALA A 18 17.46 37.02 11.49
C ALA A 18 16.49 38.02 12.15
N GLY A 19 15.63 38.66 11.35
CA GLY A 19 14.58 39.53 11.85
C GLY A 19 13.52 38.79 12.68
N VAL A 20 13.15 37.57 12.31
CA VAL A 20 12.21 36.72 13.07
C VAL A 20 12.84 36.25 14.37
N VAL A 21 14.08 35.76 14.31
CA VAL A 21 14.84 35.30 15.49
C VAL A 21 15.05 36.44 16.49
N GLY A 22 15.31 37.66 16.03
CA GLY A 22 15.42 38.84 16.91
C GLY A 22 14.14 39.09 17.72
N VAL A 23 12.97 39.00 17.09
CA VAL A 23 11.67 39.18 17.78
C VAL A 23 11.44 38.12 18.85
N LEU A 24 11.86 36.88 18.58
CA LEU A 24 11.81 35.76 19.54
C LEU A 24 12.75 36.02 20.72
N ALA A 25 13.99 36.43 20.44
CA ALA A 25 15.01 36.71 21.44
C ALA A 25 14.62 37.88 22.36
N ASP A 26 14.08 38.97 21.81
CA ASP A 26 13.63 40.15 22.57
C ASP A 26 12.54 39.81 23.60
N ARG A 27 11.83 38.69 23.42
CA ARG A 27 10.78 38.18 24.31
C ARG A 27 11.26 37.02 25.19
N GLY A 28 12.57 36.76 25.21
CA GLY A 28 13.17 35.68 25.98
C GLY A 28 12.80 34.28 25.48
N GLY A 29 12.44 34.15 24.20
CA GLY A 29 12.13 32.87 23.58
C GLY A 29 13.41 32.09 23.25
N ASP A 30 13.46 30.83 23.66
CA ASP A 30 14.53 29.88 23.32
C ASP A 30 14.07 28.95 22.20
N ILE A 31 14.78 28.94 21.06
CA ILE A 31 14.42 28.13 19.89
C ILE A 31 15.03 26.75 20.06
N VAL A 32 14.18 25.77 20.38
CA VAL A 32 14.61 24.37 20.60
C VAL A 32 14.47 23.51 19.35
N GLY A 33 13.82 24.03 18.29
CA GLY A 33 13.70 23.35 17.01
C GLY A 33 13.37 24.33 15.88
N LEU A 34 13.91 24.04 14.70
CA LEU A 34 13.66 24.79 13.46
C LEU A 34 13.47 23.81 12.30
N SER A 35 12.41 24.00 11.53
CA SER A 35 12.15 23.28 10.29
C SER A 35 11.73 24.25 9.21
N VAL A 36 12.31 24.08 8.02
CA VAL A 36 12.01 24.90 6.85
C VAL A 36 11.11 24.09 5.91
N HIS A 37 9.96 24.67 5.56
CA HIS A 37 8.97 24.05 4.68
C HIS A 37 8.88 24.89 3.40
N THR A 38 9.22 24.28 2.26
CA THR A 38 9.01 24.92 0.96
C THR A 38 7.55 24.78 0.55
N ASP A 39 6.89 25.89 0.18
CA ASP A 39 5.50 25.98 -0.25
C ASP A 39 5.39 26.77 -1.58
N VAL A 40 4.25 26.67 -2.28
CA VAL A 40 3.97 27.30 -3.58
C VAL A 40 3.97 28.84 -3.47
N SER A 41 3.64 29.38 -2.30
CA SER A 41 3.64 30.82 -2.00
C SER A 41 4.95 31.32 -1.37
N GLY A 42 5.96 30.46 -1.17
CA GLY A 42 7.25 30.83 -0.57
C GLY A 42 7.73 29.86 0.51
N VAL A 43 8.71 30.31 1.30
CA VAL A 43 9.27 29.53 2.41
C VAL A 43 8.48 29.79 3.69
N VAL A 44 8.00 28.72 4.31
CA VAL A 44 7.32 28.75 5.59
C VAL A 44 8.25 28.12 6.62
N ASP A 45 8.65 28.92 7.61
CA ASP A 45 9.49 28.44 8.69
C ASP A 45 8.63 28.03 9.89
N GLU A 46 9.02 26.92 10.49
CA GLU A 46 8.42 26.36 11.67
C GLU A 46 9.43 26.35 12.81
N PHE A 47 9.13 27.11 13.85
CA PHE A 47 9.93 27.21 15.06
C PHE A 47 9.22 26.49 16.19
N VAL A 48 9.97 25.73 16.98
CA VAL A 48 9.51 25.26 18.29
C VAL A 48 10.27 26.06 19.33
N VAL A 49 9.55 26.87 20.11
CA VAL A 49 10.13 27.90 20.97
C VAL A 49 9.60 27.75 22.38
N GLU A 50 10.50 27.74 23.36
CA GLU A 50 10.16 27.84 24.76
C GLU A 50 10.09 29.32 25.16
N VAL A 51 8.91 29.80 25.55
CA VAL A 51 8.67 31.22 25.81
C VAL A 51 8.22 31.42 27.27
N PRO A 52 8.76 32.41 27.99
CA PRO A 52 8.25 32.82 29.28
C PRO A 52 6.94 33.64 29.14
N GLY A 53 5.91 33.30 29.93
CA GLY A 53 4.67 34.08 29.95
C GLY A 53 3.69 33.75 28.81
N ARG A 54 2.89 34.76 28.40
CA ARG A 54 1.84 34.60 27.37
C ARG A 54 2.41 34.78 25.97
N HIS A 55 2.02 33.92 25.05
CA HIS A 55 2.47 33.92 23.65
C HIS A 55 1.79 34.99 22.77
N ASP A 56 0.69 35.61 23.24
CA ASP A 56 -0.14 36.55 22.45
C ASP A 56 0.69 37.73 21.90
N ASP A 57 1.58 38.30 22.73
CA ASP A 57 2.42 39.44 22.35
C ASP A 57 3.59 39.04 21.42
N LEU A 58 3.98 37.77 21.43
CA LEU A 58 4.96 37.22 20.51
C LEU A 58 4.34 37.03 19.12
N VAL A 59 3.15 36.41 19.07
CA VAL A 59 2.42 36.18 17.82
C VAL A 59 2.13 37.51 17.13
N ARG A 60 1.65 38.52 17.87
CA ARG A 60 1.38 39.86 17.32
C ARG A 60 2.61 40.47 16.65
N ALA A 61 3.77 40.43 17.33
CA ALA A 61 5.01 41.01 16.81
C ALA A 61 5.58 40.25 15.61
N LEU A 62 5.37 38.93 15.55
CA LEU A 62 5.73 38.14 14.38
C LEU A 62 4.81 38.44 13.19
N SER A 63 3.50 38.61 13.43
CA SER A 63 2.54 38.98 12.39
C SER A 63 2.84 40.34 11.75
N GLU A 64 3.31 41.32 12.53
CA GLU A 64 3.71 42.64 12.01
C GLU A 64 4.92 42.58 11.06
N ARG A 65 5.76 41.54 11.16
CA ARG A 65 6.93 41.33 10.30
C ARG A 65 6.70 40.34 9.16
N CYS A 66 5.67 39.51 9.26
CA CYS A 66 5.37 38.52 8.25
C CYS A 66 4.78 39.23 7.02
N PRO A 67 5.34 39.04 5.79
CA PRO A 67 4.84 39.71 4.58
C PRO A 67 3.36 39.41 4.28
N SER A 68 2.87 38.23 4.67
CA SER A 68 1.47 37.82 4.53
C SER A 68 0.63 38.06 5.79
N GLY A 69 1.25 38.49 6.90
CA GLY A 69 0.64 38.58 8.24
C GLY A 69 0.27 37.22 8.87
N ALA A 70 0.42 36.12 8.12
CA ALA A 70 -0.03 34.80 8.53
C ALA A 70 0.97 34.12 9.49
N VAL A 71 0.65 34.19 10.78
CA VAL A 71 1.38 33.47 11.83
C VAL A 71 0.40 32.55 12.56
N THR A 72 0.76 31.28 12.66
CA THR A 72 0.01 30.31 13.46
C THR A 72 0.87 29.88 14.64
N ALA A 73 0.34 29.97 15.86
CA ALA A 73 1.01 29.48 17.06
C ALA A 73 0.11 28.48 17.78
N VAL A 74 0.63 27.29 18.03
CA VAL A 74 -0.08 26.21 18.71
C VAL A 74 0.78 25.65 19.84
N PRO A 75 0.20 25.18 20.95
CA PRO A 75 0.98 24.52 22.00
C PRO A 75 1.76 23.33 21.43
N ALA A 76 2.99 23.13 21.91
CA ALA A 76 3.83 22.00 21.53
C ALA A 76 4.21 21.17 22.75
N HIS A 77 4.45 19.87 22.55
CA HIS A 77 4.98 19.00 23.59
C HIS A 77 6.46 18.69 23.41
N ARG A 78 7.21 18.51 24.51
CA ARG A 78 8.66 18.18 24.46
C ARG A 78 8.98 16.93 23.64
N ARG A 79 8.07 15.94 23.61
CA ARG A 79 8.21 14.73 22.77
C ARG A 79 8.25 15.02 21.27
N GLU A 80 7.78 16.19 20.86
CA GLU A 80 7.75 16.62 19.46
C GLU A 80 9.06 17.29 19.04
N VAL A 81 9.92 17.70 19.98
CA VAL A 81 11.24 18.33 19.77
C VAL A 81 12.32 17.29 19.39
N GLY A 82 11.90 16.15 18.86
CA GLY A 82 12.79 15.08 18.42
C GLY A 82 13.34 15.32 17.02
N ASP A 83 14.40 14.60 16.66
CA ASP A 83 14.90 14.56 15.29
C ASP A 83 13.88 13.89 14.36
N ASP A 84 13.27 14.69 13.49
CA ASP A 84 12.25 14.23 12.54
C ASP A 84 12.79 13.17 11.58
N VAL A 85 14.07 13.23 11.23
CA VAL A 85 14.73 12.24 10.35
C VAL A 85 14.76 10.88 11.04
N THR A 86 15.24 10.82 12.29
CA THR A 86 15.23 9.60 13.10
C THR A 86 13.82 9.07 13.30
N ARG A 87 12.84 9.96 13.58
CA ARG A 87 11.43 9.54 13.71
C ARG A 87 10.92 8.89 12.43
N ALA A 88 11.17 9.50 11.28
CA ALA A 88 10.77 8.95 9.98
C ALA A 88 11.40 7.57 9.71
N LEU A 89 12.71 7.40 9.98
CA LEU A 89 13.39 6.11 9.81
C LEU A 89 12.82 5.02 10.72
N LEU A 90 12.53 5.35 11.99
CA LEU A 90 11.91 4.43 12.94
C LEU A 90 10.47 4.07 12.54
N LEU A 91 9.71 5.03 11.99
CA LEU A 91 8.37 4.80 11.46
C LEU A 91 8.41 3.85 10.26
N THR A 92 9.32 4.07 9.30
CA THR A 92 9.52 3.16 8.17
C THR A 92 9.87 1.75 8.65
N ALA A 93 10.81 1.61 9.60
CA ALA A 93 11.17 0.30 10.17
C ALA A 93 9.97 -0.41 10.83
N ARG A 94 9.14 0.32 11.59
CA ARG A 94 7.90 -0.21 12.19
C ARG A 94 6.90 -0.67 11.13
N LEU A 95 6.71 0.15 10.09
CA LEU A 95 5.76 -0.16 9.01
C LEU A 95 6.19 -1.35 8.15
N ARG A 96 7.49 -1.63 8.00
CA ARG A 96 7.94 -2.87 7.34
C ARG A 96 7.43 -4.12 8.03
N ALA A 97 7.35 -4.11 9.36
CA ALA A 97 6.81 -5.23 10.13
C ALA A 97 5.27 -5.19 10.24
N HIS A 98 4.66 -4.00 10.16
CA HIS A 98 3.23 -3.78 10.38
C HIS A 98 2.63 -2.78 9.37
N PRO A 99 2.51 -3.11 8.06
CA PRO A 99 2.08 -2.15 7.03
C PRO A 99 0.67 -1.58 7.24
N ASN A 100 -0.19 -2.31 7.95
CA ASN A 100 -1.55 -1.90 8.28
C ASN A 100 -1.64 -0.69 9.22
N ARG A 101 -0.54 -0.36 9.90
CA ARG A 101 -0.40 0.79 10.80
C ARG A 101 -0.01 2.09 10.08
N LEU A 102 -0.09 2.13 8.75
CA LEU A 102 0.23 3.31 7.95
C LEU A 102 -0.50 4.58 8.38
N PRO A 103 -1.82 4.57 8.69
CA PRO A 103 -2.48 5.77 9.20
C PRO A 103 -1.88 6.26 10.52
N ASP A 104 -1.68 5.37 11.49
CA ASP A 104 -1.06 5.71 12.78
C ASP A 104 0.33 6.34 12.57
N ALA A 105 1.12 5.78 11.65
CA ALA A 105 2.45 6.29 11.33
C ALA A 105 2.41 7.65 10.61
N LEU A 106 1.42 7.89 9.74
CA LEU A 106 1.19 9.17 9.10
C LEU A 106 0.72 10.23 10.10
N ALA A 107 -0.17 9.88 11.03
CA ALA A 107 -0.57 10.77 12.12
C ALA A 107 0.63 11.15 12.99
N GLU A 108 1.49 10.19 13.33
CA GLU A 108 2.71 10.44 14.11
C GLU A 108 3.74 11.28 13.34
N LEU A 109 3.97 10.98 12.06
CA LEU A 109 4.92 11.72 11.21
C LEU A 109 4.51 13.18 11.05
N LEU A 110 3.21 13.43 10.84
CA LEU A 110 2.67 14.75 10.48
C LEU A 110 2.10 15.52 11.66
N LEU A 111 2.14 14.93 12.86
CA LEU A 111 1.54 15.45 14.09
C LEU A 111 0.07 15.83 13.85
N ALA A 112 -0.66 14.88 13.28
CA ALA A 112 -2.08 15.03 12.96
C ALA A 112 -2.97 14.53 14.10
N ASP A 113 -4.19 15.06 14.15
CA ASP A 113 -5.17 14.68 15.19
C ASP A 113 -5.81 13.32 14.88
N ASP A 114 -6.04 13.04 13.59
CA ASP A 114 -6.59 11.77 13.10
C ASP A 114 -5.97 11.41 11.76
N ALA A 115 -5.79 10.12 11.53
CA ALA A 115 -5.46 9.57 10.22
C ALA A 115 -6.18 8.24 10.06
N ARG A 116 -6.93 8.11 8.98
CA ARG A 116 -7.72 6.91 8.73
C ARG A 116 -7.71 6.51 7.28
N TRP A 117 -7.85 5.22 7.03
CA TRP A 117 -8.06 4.69 5.69
C TRP A 117 -9.36 5.23 5.08
N THR A 118 -9.31 5.57 3.80
CA THR A 118 -10.48 5.94 2.99
C THR A 118 -10.35 5.39 1.57
N ASN A 119 -11.46 5.37 0.83
CA ASN A 119 -11.51 5.07 -0.59
C ASN A 119 -11.50 6.37 -1.40
N LEU A 120 -10.65 6.45 -2.44
CA LEU A 120 -10.56 7.63 -3.32
C LEU A 120 -11.84 7.89 -4.14
N THR A 121 -12.75 6.91 -4.16
CA THR A 121 -14.07 7.00 -4.80
C THR A 121 -15.19 7.46 -3.86
N SER A 122 -14.90 7.64 -2.56
CA SER A 122 -15.86 8.15 -1.58
C SER A 122 -16.12 9.64 -1.81
N ALA A 123 -17.35 9.98 -2.23
CA ALA A 123 -17.75 11.36 -2.45
C ALA A 123 -17.68 12.21 -1.17
N ASP A 124 -17.91 11.59 -0.01
CA ASP A 124 -17.92 12.26 1.30
C ASP A 124 -16.51 12.64 1.78
N ASP A 125 -15.50 11.77 1.58
CA ASP A 125 -14.12 12.05 2.01
C ASP A 125 -13.40 12.99 1.02
N ALA A 126 -13.69 12.85 -0.28
CA ALA A 126 -13.28 13.83 -1.28
C ALA A 126 -13.94 15.20 -1.02
N GLY A 127 -15.18 15.20 -0.50
CA GLY A 127 -15.87 16.39 0.01
C GLY A 127 -15.18 16.97 1.24
N GLN A 128 -14.80 16.14 2.23
CA GLN A 128 -14.20 16.57 3.49
C GLN A 128 -12.83 17.24 3.31
N ALA A 129 -11.98 16.69 2.43
CA ALA A 129 -10.72 17.32 2.02
C ALA A 129 -10.92 18.64 1.24
N ARG A 130 -12.06 18.80 0.54
CA ARG A 130 -12.42 20.04 -0.17
C ARG A 130 -13.09 21.09 0.74
N THR A 131 -13.80 20.67 1.79
CA THR A 131 -14.54 21.57 2.69
C THR A 131 -13.70 22.20 3.80
N ALA A 132 -12.51 21.67 4.09
CA ALA A 132 -11.59 22.21 5.09
C ALA A 132 -10.22 22.51 4.47
N PRO A 133 -10.04 23.66 3.78
CA PRO A 133 -8.86 23.92 2.97
C PRO A 133 -7.59 23.89 3.83
N GLY A 134 -6.72 22.93 3.53
CA GLY A 134 -5.40 22.79 4.14
C GLY A 134 -5.35 21.95 5.42
N THR A 135 -6.40 21.86 6.23
CA THR A 135 -6.40 21.09 7.50
C THR A 135 -6.75 19.61 7.33
N ALA A 136 -7.17 19.21 6.14
CA ALA A 136 -7.37 17.82 5.75
C ALA A 136 -6.55 17.52 4.49
N MET A 137 -5.91 16.36 4.46
CA MET A 137 -5.08 15.90 3.35
C MET A 137 -5.37 14.44 3.03
N LEU A 138 -5.56 14.15 1.75
CA LEU A 138 -5.71 12.79 1.25
C LEU A 138 -4.37 12.33 0.67
N VAL A 139 -3.78 11.29 1.27
CA VAL A 139 -2.51 10.70 0.85
C VAL A 139 -2.80 9.41 0.09
N PRO A 140 -2.61 9.34 -1.24
CA PRO A 140 -2.89 8.13 -2.01
C PRO A 140 -1.97 6.97 -1.61
N VAL A 141 -2.53 5.77 -1.51
CA VAL A 141 -1.80 4.50 -1.28
C VAL A 141 -1.98 3.55 -2.47
N GLY A 142 -2.64 4.02 -3.53
CA GLY A 142 -2.93 3.28 -4.76
C GLY A 142 -4.11 3.91 -5.49
N PRO A 143 -4.59 3.30 -6.59
CA PRO A 143 -5.61 3.90 -7.46
C PRO A 143 -7.01 4.00 -6.83
N LEU A 144 -7.27 3.26 -5.74
CA LEU A 144 -8.59 3.18 -5.10
C LEU A 144 -8.59 3.56 -3.61
N ARG A 145 -7.42 3.72 -3.00
CA ARG A 145 -7.28 3.96 -1.55
C ARG A 145 -6.35 5.10 -1.24
N GLY A 146 -6.64 5.77 -0.15
CA GLY A 146 -5.75 6.74 0.48
C GLY A 146 -5.89 6.73 1.99
N VAL A 147 -5.05 7.50 2.64
CA VAL A 147 -5.20 7.85 4.05
C VAL A 147 -5.69 9.28 4.10
N LEU A 148 -6.85 9.51 4.71
CA LEU A 148 -7.32 10.85 5.04
C LEU A 148 -6.67 11.22 6.37
N VAL A 149 -5.81 12.23 6.32
CA VAL A 149 -5.13 12.80 7.48
C VAL A 149 -5.79 14.13 7.79
N THR A 150 -6.16 14.37 9.05
CA THR A 150 -6.80 15.61 9.48
C THR A 150 -6.15 16.18 10.72
N ARG A 151 -6.05 17.52 10.78
CA ARG A 151 -5.67 18.23 12.00
C ARG A 151 -6.37 19.58 12.08
N SER A 152 -6.80 19.94 13.28
CA SER A 152 -7.53 21.16 13.59
C SER A 152 -6.62 22.38 13.77
N SER A 153 -5.35 22.14 14.09
CA SER A 153 -4.44 23.16 14.59
C SER A 153 -3.85 24.06 13.51
N ARG A 154 -3.61 23.53 12.29
CA ARG A 154 -2.97 24.27 11.18
C ARG A 154 -3.05 23.55 9.82
N PRO A 155 -2.95 24.28 8.70
CA PRO A 155 -2.88 23.68 7.36
C PRO A 155 -1.64 22.80 7.14
N PHE A 156 -1.74 21.71 6.39
CA PHE A 156 -0.61 20.94 5.86
C PHE A 156 0.13 21.73 4.78
N THR A 157 1.45 21.72 4.87
CA THR A 157 2.37 22.28 3.87
C THR A 157 2.66 21.26 2.78
N TRP A 158 3.15 21.72 1.62
CA TRP A 158 3.64 20.82 0.57
C TRP A 158 4.75 19.88 1.04
N THR A 159 5.67 20.37 1.89
CA THR A 159 6.73 19.54 2.46
C THR A 159 6.15 18.40 3.31
N GLU A 160 5.10 18.66 4.10
CA GLU A 160 4.38 17.63 4.86
C GLU A 160 3.68 16.63 3.94
N SER A 161 3.03 17.08 2.87
CA SER A 161 2.43 16.22 1.85
C SER A 161 3.47 15.31 1.17
N SER A 162 4.61 15.86 0.77
CA SER A 162 5.71 15.11 0.15
C SER A 162 6.31 14.07 1.09
N ARG A 163 6.47 14.39 2.39
CA ARG A 163 6.92 13.42 3.40
C ARG A 163 5.92 12.28 3.57
N ALA A 164 4.62 12.59 3.56
CA ALA A 164 3.56 11.59 3.64
C ALA A 164 3.63 10.62 2.47
N GLU A 165 3.70 11.14 1.24
CA GLU A 165 3.82 10.34 0.02
C GLU A 165 5.11 9.49 0.02
N ALA A 166 6.24 10.06 0.44
CA ALA A 166 7.49 9.33 0.56
C ALA A 166 7.39 8.16 1.57
N LEU A 167 6.74 8.37 2.72
CA LEU A 167 6.52 7.31 3.70
C LEU A 167 5.65 6.20 3.12
N VAL A 168 4.53 6.54 2.47
CA VAL A 168 3.68 5.57 1.76
C VAL A 168 4.51 4.78 0.76
N ARG A 169 5.24 5.45 -0.13
CA ARG A 169 6.07 4.81 -1.15
C ARG A 169 7.13 3.87 -0.55
N SER A 170 7.68 4.20 0.62
CA SER A 170 8.69 3.37 1.28
C SER A 170 8.15 2.02 1.80
N VAL A 171 6.84 1.91 1.97
CA VAL A 171 6.17 0.72 2.52
C VAL A 171 5.28 0.01 1.53
N MET A 172 4.97 0.66 0.40
CA MET A 172 4.36 -0.01 -0.72
C MET A 172 5.33 -1.09 -1.25
N PRO A 173 4.82 -2.27 -1.64
CA PRO A 173 5.64 -3.24 -2.34
C PRO A 173 6.27 -2.51 -3.54
N ALA A 174 7.58 -2.67 -3.73
CA ALA A 174 8.11 -2.48 -5.07
C ALA A 174 7.28 -3.40 -5.97
N THR A 175 6.80 -2.91 -7.10
CA THR A 175 6.35 -3.79 -8.19
C THR A 175 7.52 -4.73 -8.48
N GLY A 176 7.48 -5.91 -7.86
CA GLY A 176 8.62 -6.83 -7.85
C GLY A 176 8.85 -7.37 -9.26
N PRO A 177 10.06 -7.85 -9.59
CA PRO A 177 10.29 -8.58 -10.82
C PRO A 177 9.31 -9.76 -10.85
N VAL A 178 8.38 -9.73 -11.80
CA VAL A 178 7.45 -10.82 -12.03
C VAL A 178 8.23 -11.96 -12.70
N PRO A 179 7.96 -13.24 -12.39
CA PRO A 179 8.69 -14.32 -13.02
C PRO A 179 8.53 -14.28 -14.54
N THR A 180 9.58 -13.90 -15.25
CA THR A 180 9.77 -14.22 -16.66
C THR A 180 10.18 -15.67 -16.70
N ASP A 181 9.18 -16.55 -16.81
CA ASP A 181 9.33 -17.99 -17.08
C ASP A 181 9.72 -18.86 -15.86
N SER A 182 8.91 -18.80 -14.79
CA SER A 182 9.03 -19.77 -13.69
C SER A 182 8.31 -21.07 -14.02
N VAL A 183 8.91 -22.20 -13.64
CA VAL A 183 8.30 -23.53 -13.77
C VAL A 183 7.81 -24.01 -12.41
N VAL A 184 6.55 -24.44 -12.36
CA VAL A 184 5.94 -25.08 -11.19
C VAL A 184 5.42 -26.46 -11.56
N HIS A 185 5.44 -27.38 -10.59
CA HIS A 185 5.00 -28.76 -10.80
C HIS A 185 3.67 -29.02 -10.10
N THR A 186 2.77 -29.70 -10.78
CA THR A 186 1.57 -30.26 -10.11
C THR A 186 1.94 -31.49 -9.28
N SER A 187 1.04 -31.92 -8.38
CA SER A 187 1.23 -33.16 -7.63
C SER A 187 1.26 -34.42 -8.49
N GLN A 188 0.85 -34.33 -9.76
CA GLN A 188 0.89 -35.42 -10.72
C GLN A 188 2.10 -35.32 -11.67
N GLY A 189 3.06 -34.43 -11.39
CA GLY A 189 4.29 -34.31 -12.17
C GLY A 189 4.17 -33.51 -13.47
N LEU A 190 3.10 -32.75 -13.66
CA LEU A 190 2.96 -31.87 -14.82
C LEU A 190 3.77 -30.58 -14.59
N ASP A 191 4.68 -30.27 -15.53
CA ASP A 191 5.42 -29.02 -15.59
C ASP A 191 4.55 -27.92 -16.20
N LEU A 192 4.39 -26.82 -15.46
CA LEU A 192 3.66 -25.63 -15.87
C LEU A 192 4.62 -24.43 -15.89
N SER A 193 4.72 -23.72 -17.01
CA SER A 193 5.35 -22.40 -17.05
C SER A 193 4.36 -21.31 -16.69
N LEU A 194 4.84 -20.34 -15.93
CA LEU A 194 4.10 -19.15 -15.49
C LEU A 194 4.74 -17.92 -16.11
N ARG A 195 3.94 -17.09 -16.77
CA ARG A 195 4.37 -15.82 -17.34
C ARG A 195 3.37 -14.72 -17.03
N GLN A 196 3.86 -13.52 -16.76
CA GLN A 196 3.02 -12.33 -16.66
C GLN A 196 2.20 -12.11 -17.93
N VAL A 197 0.92 -11.80 -17.77
CA VAL A 197 0.07 -11.36 -18.87
C VAL A 197 0.42 -9.94 -19.28
N VAL A 198 0.50 -9.73 -20.61
CA VAL A 198 0.64 -8.43 -21.26
C VAL A 198 -0.51 -8.22 -22.25
N GLU A 199 -0.66 -7.01 -22.81
CA GLU A 199 -1.80 -6.70 -23.69
C GLU A 199 -1.84 -7.57 -24.95
N GLU A 200 -0.68 -7.99 -25.46
CA GLU A 200 -0.52 -8.87 -26.61
C GLU A 200 -1.12 -10.26 -26.37
N ASP A 201 -1.31 -10.67 -25.11
CA ASP A 201 -1.91 -11.96 -24.75
C ASP A 201 -3.44 -11.98 -24.87
N ALA A 202 -4.06 -10.83 -25.12
CA ALA A 202 -5.52 -10.70 -25.19
C ALA A 202 -6.22 -11.77 -26.05
N PRO A 203 -5.75 -12.11 -27.27
CA PRO A 203 -6.37 -13.17 -28.08
C PRO A 203 -6.33 -14.54 -27.39
N ALA A 204 -5.17 -14.92 -26.83
CA ALA A 204 -4.99 -16.21 -26.17
C ALA A 204 -5.85 -16.33 -24.89
N LEU A 205 -6.01 -15.24 -24.13
CA LEU A 205 -6.86 -15.22 -22.94
C LEU A 205 -8.34 -15.33 -23.28
N ARG A 206 -8.79 -14.69 -24.37
CA ARG A 206 -10.17 -14.84 -24.86
C ARG A 206 -10.45 -16.28 -25.29
N GLU A 207 -9.50 -16.92 -25.97
CA GLU A 207 -9.67 -18.31 -26.39
C GLU A 207 -9.70 -19.26 -25.21
N LEU A 208 -8.81 -19.10 -24.21
CA LEU A 208 -8.87 -19.83 -22.94
C LEU A 208 -10.26 -19.70 -22.29
N HIS A 209 -10.79 -18.47 -22.21
CA HIS A 209 -12.12 -18.23 -21.65
C HIS A 209 -13.23 -18.94 -22.45
N ARG A 210 -13.15 -18.92 -23.78
CA ARG A 210 -14.13 -19.56 -24.67
C ARG A 210 -14.15 -21.09 -24.55
N ARG A 211 -13.01 -21.70 -24.24
CA ARG A 211 -12.91 -23.16 -24.01
C ARG A 211 -13.43 -23.60 -22.64
N CYS A 212 -13.59 -22.68 -21.69
CA CYS A 212 -14.12 -23.01 -20.38
C CYS A 212 -15.64 -23.19 -20.40
N SER A 213 -16.14 -24.15 -19.63
CA SER A 213 -17.58 -24.32 -19.45
C SER A 213 -18.22 -23.12 -18.74
N ALA A 214 -19.53 -22.93 -18.94
CA ALA A 214 -20.28 -21.88 -18.24
C ALA A 214 -20.21 -22.04 -16.71
N GLU A 215 -20.11 -23.26 -16.20
CA GLU A 215 -19.93 -23.53 -14.76
C GLU A 215 -18.56 -23.04 -14.28
N THR A 216 -17.49 -23.36 -15.00
CA THR A 216 -16.12 -22.91 -14.68
C THR A 216 -16.01 -21.38 -14.71
N VAL A 217 -16.63 -20.74 -15.71
CA VAL A 217 -16.67 -19.27 -15.83
C VAL A 217 -17.50 -18.66 -14.70
N HIS A 218 -18.67 -19.21 -14.40
CA HIS A 218 -19.52 -18.76 -13.30
C HIS A 218 -18.82 -18.89 -11.95
N ALA A 219 -18.10 -19.98 -11.71
CA ALA A 219 -17.35 -20.20 -10.47
C ALA A 219 -16.21 -19.18 -10.29
N ARG A 220 -15.60 -18.70 -11.39
CA ARG A 220 -14.52 -17.69 -11.39
C ARG A 220 -15.03 -16.26 -11.18
N TYR A 221 -16.12 -15.88 -11.84
CA TYR A 221 -16.60 -14.49 -11.87
C TYR A 221 -17.86 -14.27 -11.03
N LEU A 222 -18.39 -15.32 -10.41
CA LEU A 222 -19.62 -15.34 -9.60
C LEU A 222 -20.85 -14.82 -10.35
N THR A 223 -20.74 -14.77 -11.68
CA THR A 223 -21.70 -14.19 -12.62
C THR A 223 -21.62 -14.95 -13.94
N GLY A 224 -22.72 -14.97 -14.70
CA GLY A 224 -22.75 -15.59 -16.04
C GLY A 224 -22.09 -14.67 -17.07
N MET A 225 -20.76 -14.68 -17.13
CA MET A 225 -19.99 -13.92 -18.12
C MET A 225 -19.80 -14.76 -19.38
N SER A 226 -20.14 -14.24 -20.56
CA SER A 226 -19.93 -14.98 -21.82
C SER A 226 -18.55 -14.74 -22.42
N GLU A 227 -17.98 -13.54 -22.24
CA GLU A 227 -16.74 -13.13 -22.92
C GLU A 227 -15.88 -12.18 -22.06
N LEU A 228 -14.56 -12.24 -22.27
CA LEU A 228 -13.61 -11.28 -21.71
C LEU A 228 -13.61 -9.97 -22.50
N SER A 229 -14.26 -8.95 -21.93
CA SER A 229 -14.28 -7.61 -22.52
C SER A 229 -12.87 -6.97 -22.63
N PRO A 230 -12.63 -6.07 -23.60
CA PRO A 230 -11.38 -5.31 -23.68
C PRO A 230 -11.06 -4.53 -22.39
N ARG A 231 -12.08 -4.04 -21.69
CA ARG A 231 -11.91 -3.35 -20.39
C ARG A 231 -11.34 -4.29 -19.32
N MET A 232 -11.82 -5.53 -19.27
CA MET A 232 -11.34 -6.52 -18.31
C MET A 232 -9.91 -6.96 -18.61
N LEU A 233 -9.56 -7.12 -19.88
CA LEU A 233 -8.19 -7.43 -20.29
C LEU A 233 -7.20 -6.34 -19.91
N ARG A 234 -7.57 -5.06 -20.06
CA ARG A 234 -6.77 -3.95 -19.52
C ARG A 234 -6.57 -4.04 -18.01
N VAL A 235 -7.63 -4.39 -17.26
CA VAL A 235 -7.53 -4.62 -15.81
C VAL A 235 -6.59 -5.77 -15.47
N PHE A 236 -6.55 -6.83 -16.27
CA PHE A 236 -5.63 -7.95 -16.05
C PHE A 236 -4.16 -7.57 -16.29
N CYS A 237 -3.90 -6.60 -17.16
CA CYS A 237 -2.55 -6.11 -17.47
C CYS A 237 -2.10 -4.96 -16.55
N ASP A 238 -3.02 -4.36 -15.80
CA ASP A 238 -2.77 -3.22 -14.93
C ASP A 238 -2.03 -3.65 -13.65
N THR A 239 -0.72 -3.38 -13.62
CA THR A 239 0.17 -3.74 -12.51
C THR A 239 -0.13 -2.96 -11.22
N GLU A 240 -0.86 -1.85 -11.29
CA GLU A 240 -1.32 -1.13 -10.10
C GLU A 240 -2.45 -1.88 -9.37
N ARG A 241 -3.08 -2.86 -10.03
CA ARG A 241 -4.15 -3.69 -9.46
C ARG A 241 -3.67 -5.04 -8.95
N GLY A 242 -2.45 -5.42 -9.31
CA GLY A 242 -1.81 -6.67 -8.89
C GLY A 242 -1.11 -7.36 -10.06
N LEU A 243 -1.15 -8.69 -10.06
CA LEU A 243 -0.48 -9.54 -11.03
C LEU A 243 -1.46 -10.52 -11.65
N THR A 244 -1.35 -10.69 -12.96
CA THR A 244 -2.00 -11.78 -13.70
C THR A 244 -0.95 -12.68 -14.35
N LEU A 245 -1.09 -13.99 -14.15
CA LEU A 245 -0.24 -15.04 -14.70
C LEU A 245 -1.01 -15.90 -15.70
N ALA A 246 -0.47 -16.01 -16.91
CA ALA A 246 -0.86 -17.04 -17.86
C ALA A 246 -0.07 -18.32 -17.55
N VAL A 247 -0.78 -19.45 -17.47
CA VAL A 247 -0.22 -20.76 -17.14
C VAL A 247 -0.25 -21.65 -18.36
N ARG A 248 0.91 -22.21 -18.74
CA ARG A 248 1.05 -23.08 -19.91
C ARG A 248 1.68 -24.40 -19.50
N PRO A 249 1.18 -25.55 -19.98
CA PRO A 249 1.95 -26.79 -19.92
C PRO A 249 3.26 -26.60 -20.67
N ARG A 250 4.37 -27.11 -20.13
CA ARG A 250 5.67 -27.00 -20.79
C ARG A 250 5.60 -27.57 -22.21
N GLY A 251 6.12 -26.81 -23.18
CA GLY A 251 6.08 -27.18 -24.61
C GLY A 251 4.76 -26.84 -25.33
N ARG A 252 3.83 -26.13 -24.68
CA ARG A 252 2.64 -25.55 -25.32
C ARG A 252 2.65 -24.03 -25.27
N GLU A 253 2.20 -23.40 -26.34
CA GLU A 253 2.06 -21.94 -26.43
C GLU A 253 0.74 -21.45 -25.83
N GLU A 254 -0.32 -22.26 -25.88
CA GLU A 254 -1.64 -21.85 -25.41
C GLU A 254 -1.75 -21.95 -23.88
N PRO A 255 -2.27 -20.91 -23.20
CA PRO A 255 -2.53 -20.97 -21.78
C PRO A 255 -3.72 -21.90 -21.49
N VAL A 256 -3.62 -22.64 -20.39
CA VAL A 256 -4.65 -23.57 -19.89
C VAL A 256 -5.27 -23.09 -18.58
N ALA A 257 -4.66 -22.08 -17.96
CA ALA A 257 -5.16 -21.43 -16.77
C ALA A 257 -4.68 -19.98 -16.69
N LEU A 258 -5.40 -19.20 -15.89
CA LEU A 258 -5.13 -17.80 -15.59
C LEU A 258 -5.17 -17.62 -14.08
N GLY A 259 -4.11 -17.09 -13.46
CA GLY A 259 -4.04 -16.82 -12.02
C GLY A 259 -3.89 -15.34 -11.73
N HIS A 260 -4.61 -14.82 -10.75
CA HIS A 260 -4.51 -13.43 -10.33
C HIS A 260 -4.10 -13.36 -8.87
N LEU A 261 -3.20 -12.42 -8.54
CA LEU A 261 -2.97 -11.92 -7.20
C LEU A 261 -3.27 -10.43 -7.22
N MET A 262 -4.41 -10.05 -6.66
CA MET A 262 -4.93 -8.68 -6.69
C MET A 262 -4.69 -7.99 -5.35
N TYR A 263 -4.41 -6.69 -5.36
CA TYR A 263 -4.44 -5.91 -4.13
C TYR A 263 -5.87 -5.82 -3.60
N THR A 264 -6.02 -5.95 -2.29
CA THR A 264 -7.34 -5.86 -1.65
C THR A 264 -7.47 -4.58 -0.87
N LEU A 265 -8.68 -4.39 -0.34
CA LEU A 265 -8.91 -3.32 0.60
C LEU A 265 -8.28 -3.63 1.98
N ASP A 266 -8.15 -4.90 2.37
CA ASP A 266 -7.59 -5.27 3.67
C ASP A 266 -6.06 -5.11 3.66
N PRO A 267 -5.46 -4.33 4.58
CA PRO A 267 -4.02 -4.08 4.57
C PRO A 267 -3.19 -5.35 4.74
N GLY A 268 -2.16 -5.52 3.90
CA GLY A 268 -1.30 -6.71 3.91
C GLY A 268 -1.97 -7.98 3.40
N VAL A 269 -3.18 -7.89 2.84
CA VAL A 269 -3.92 -9.03 2.28
C VAL A 269 -4.01 -8.90 0.76
N GLY A 270 -3.55 -9.93 0.05
CA GLY A 270 -3.79 -10.10 -1.38
C GLY A 270 -4.97 -11.02 -1.65
N GLU A 271 -5.64 -10.87 -2.80
CA GLU A 271 -6.71 -11.76 -3.21
C GLU A 271 -6.30 -12.62 -4.40
N ILE A 272 -6.46 -13.93 -4.23
CA ILE A 272 -6.19 -14.92 -5.27
C ILE A 272 -7.49 -15.28 -5.97
N ALA A 273 -7.48 -15.20 -7.30
CA ALA A 273 -8.56 -15.70 -8.14
C ALA A 273 -8.00 -16.32 -9.42
N PHE A 274 -8.48 -17.49 -9.81
CA PHE A 274 -7.94 -18.20 -10.97
C PHE A 274 -8.99 -18.98 -11.74
N LEU A 275 -8.75 -19.12 -13.04
CA LEU A 275 -9.54 -19.88 -14.01
C LEU A 275 -8.67 -21.05 -14.49
N VAL A 276 -9.21 -22.26 -14.53
CA VAL A 276 -8.53 -23.45 -15.09
C VAL A 276 -9.47 -24.10 -16.08
N GLU A 277 -9.02 -24.28 -17.32
CA GLU A 277 -9.78 -24.97 -18.36
C GLU A 277 -10.20 -26.38 -17.90
N ASP A 278 -11.43 -26.76 -18.19
CA ASP A 278 -12.10 -27.95 -17.63
C ASP A 278 -11.26 -29.23 -17.77
N VAL A 279 -10.63 -29.46 -18.92
CA VAL A 279 -9.80 -30.65 -19.18
C VAL A 279 -8.49 -30.68 -18.39
N TRP A 280 -8.08 -29.56 -17.79
CA TRP A 280 -6.88 -29.43 -16.94
C TRP A 280 -7.22 -29.37 -15.44
N GLN A 281 -8.49 -29.55 -15.08
CA GLN A 281 -8.92 -29.64 -13.68
C GLN A 281 -8.62 -31.04 -13.12
N GLY A 282 -8.65 -31.17 -11.79
CA GLY A 282 -8.42 -32.46 -11.10
C GLY A 282 -6.97 -32.95 -11.04
N ILE A 283 -6.07 -32.43 -11.88
CA ILE A 283 -4.65 -32.84 -11.96
C ILE A 283 -3.67 -31.90 -11.23
N GLY A 284 -4.20 -30.97 -10.43
CA GLY A 284 -3.41 -30.17 -9.49
C GLY A 284 -2.98 -28.77 -9.96
N VAL A 285 -3.42 -28.30 -11.14
CA VAL A 285 -3.11 -26.96 -11.67
C VAL A 285 -3.50 -25.84 -10.69
N GLY A 286 -4.74 -25.86 -10.18
CA GLY A 286 -5.20 -24.84 -9.22
C GLY A 286 -4.43 -24.84 -7.90
N THR A 287 -4.00 -26.01 -7.40
CA THR A 287 -3.14 -26.09 -6.20
C THR A 287 -1.74 -25.52 -6.48
N ALA A 288 -1.16 -25.80 -7.65
CA ALA A 288 0.12 -25.23 -8.04
C ALA A 288 0.04 -23.70 -8.15
N LEU A 289 -1.04 -23.16 -8.73
CA LEU A 289 -1.30 -21.73 -8.82
C LEU A 289 -1.40 -21.05 -7.45
N VAL A 290 -2.21 -21.56 -6.52
CA VAL A 290 -2.32 -20.96 -5.19
C VAL A 290 -0.98 -20.93 -4.48
N ARG A 291 -0.18 -22.00 -4.58
CA ARG A 291 1.17 -22.04 -4.00
C ARG A 291 2.09 -21.01 -4.63
N ALA A 292 2.12 -20.93 -5.96
CA ALA A 292 2.96 -19.97 -6.68
C ALA A 292 2.59 -18.52 -6.33
N LEU A 293 1.30 -18.19 -6.35
CA LEU A 293 0.80 -16.86 -5.99
C LEU A 293 1.05 -16.53 -4.51
N THR A 294 1.05 -17.53 -3.62
CA THR A 294 1.41 -17.33 -2.19
C THR A 294 2.91 -17.03 -2.02
N VAL A 295 3.78 -17.67 -2.80
CA VAL A 295 5.22 -17.35 -2.81
C VAL A 295 5.44 -15.92 -3.30
N ILE A 296 4.80 -15.53 -4.39
CA ILE A 296 4.86 -14.16 -4.92
C ILE A 296 4.29 -13.16 -3.90
N ALA A 297 3.18 -13.49 -3.24
CA ALA A 297 2.62 -12.67 -2.17
C ALA A 297 3.62 -12.45 -1.02
N ALA A 298 4.42 -13.46 -0.69
CA ALA A 298 5.49 -13.33 0.30
C ALA A 298 6.61 -12.40 -0.16
N GLU A 299 7.03 -12.51 -1.42
CA GLU A 299 8.03 -11.63 -2.03
C GLU A 299 7.54 -10.18 -2.06
N TRP A 300 6.22 -9.97 -2.21
CA TRP A 300 5.56 -8.67 -2.11
C TRP A 300 5.34 -8.17 -0.68
N GLY A 301 5.72 -8.96 0.33
CA GLY A 301 5.55 -8.59 1.74
C GLY A 301 4.11 -8.65 2.24
N LEU A 302 3.22 -9.37 1.56
CA LEU A 302 1.86 -9.60 2.02
C LEU A 302 1.85 -10.58 3.21
N ALA A 303 1.06 -10.27 4.23
CA ALA A 303 0.92 -11.09 5.43
C ALA A 303 -0.05 -12.27 5.20
N GLU A 304 -1.03 -12.08 4.32
CA GLU A 304 -2.08 -13.06 4.07
C GLU A 304 -2.52 -13.02 2.60
N VAL A 305 -2.97 -14.17 2.09
CA VAL A 305 -3.75 -14.24 0.85
C VAL A 305 -5.15 -14.76 1.15
N ARG A 306 -6.15 -14.16 0.51
CA ARG A 306 -7.55 -14.57 0.62
C ARG A 306 -8.10 -15.02 -0.72
N ALA A 307 -9.19 -15.78 -0.68
CA ALA A 307 -10.00 -16.09 -1.84
C ALA A 307 -11.49 -15.96 -1.47
N GLU A 308 -12.26 -15.33 -2.34
CA GLU A 308 -13.71 -15.22 -2.24
C GLU A 308 -14.37 -16.22 -3.19
N THR A 309 -15.30 -17.01 -2.69
CA THR A 309 -16.02 -18.00 -3.50
C THR A 309 -17.38 -18.35 -2.89
N THR A 310 -18.07 -19.33 -3.44
CA THR A 310 -19.35 -19.83 -2.91
C THR A 310 -19.20 -21.19 -2.23
N VAL A 311 -20.14 -21.55 -1.36
CA VAL A 311 -20.23 -22.88 -0.75
C VAL A 311 -20.32 -24.02 -1.78
N ALA A 312 -20.81 -23.73 -2.98
CA ALA A 312 -20.93 -24.70 -4.07
C ALA A 312 -19.59 -24.98 -4.77
N ASN A 313 -18.60 -24.08 -4.67
CA ASN A 313 -17.29 -24.26 -5.30
C ASN A 313 -16.39 -25.19 -4.47
N ALA A 314 -16.77 -26.47 -4.40
CA ALA A 314 -16.06 -27.49 -3.63
C ALA A 314 -14.59 -27.65 -4.06
N ALA A 315 -14.27 -27.38 -5.34
CA ALA A 315 -12.91 -27.42 -5.85
C ALA A 315 -12.02 -26.35 -5.22
N MET A 316 -12.44 -25.08 -5.25
CA MET A 316 -11.70 -23.96 -4.63
C MET A 316 -11.54 -24.17 -3.12
N LEU A 317 -12.61 -24.56 -2.41
CA LEU A 317 -12.54 -24.82 -0.97
C LEU A 317 -11.56 -25.94 -0.63
N ARG A 318 -11.49 -26.99 -1.44
CA ARG A 318 -10.52 -28.09 -1.27
C ARG A 318 -9.09 -27.62 -1.51
N ILE A 319 -8.85 -26.79 -2.53
CA ILE A 319 -7.53 -26.21 -2.82
C ILE A 319 -7.07 -25.35 -1.64
N MET A 320 -7.89 -24.42 -1.18
CA MET A 320 -7.54 -23.50 -0.10
C MET A 320 -7.24 -24.26 1.21
N ARG A 321 -8.08 -25.24 1.59
CA ARG A 321 -7.82 -26.09 2.77
C ARG A 321 -6.53 -26.88 2.66
N ARG A 322 -6.23 -27.44 1.48
CA ARG A 322 -4.98 -28.18 1.23
C ARG A 322 -3.74 -27.29 1.35
N CYS A 323 -3.87 -26.00 1.08
CA CYS A 323 -2.81 -25.01 1.27
C CYS A 323 -2.72 -24.49 2.71
N GLY A 324 -3.59 -24.94 3.64
CA GLY A 324 -3.58 -24.52 5.05
C GLY A 324 -4.52 -23.35 5.36
N ALA A 325 -5.39 -22.94 4.43
CA ALA A 325 -6.28 -21.81 4.65
C ALA A 325 -7.37 -22.12 5.67
N SER A 326 -7.68 -21.15 6.52
CA SER A 326 -8.91 -21.14 7.30
C SER A 326 -10.09 -20.76 6.39
N VAL A 327 -11.19 -21.51 6.44
CA VAL A 327 -12.37 -21.30 5.59
C VAL A 327 -13.56 -20.96 6.47
N ARG A 328 -14.15 -19.78 6.27
CA ARG A 328 -15.30 -19.30 7.04
C ARG A 328 -16.42 -18.85 6.11
N THR A 329 -17.65 -19.28 6.38
CA THR A 329 -18.86 -18.79 5.70
C THR A 329 -19.19 -17.39 6.21
N ARG A 330 -19.53 -16.46 5.30
CA ARG A 330 -20.00 -15.12 5.67
C ARG A 330 -21.36 -14.91 5.04
N GLY A 331 -22.43 -15.04 5.84
CA GLY A 331 -23.81 -14.70 5.48
C GLY A 331 -24.30 -15.24 4.12
N GLY A 332 -25.15 -16.27 4.12
CA GLY A 332 -25.68 -16.85 2.88
C GLY A 332 -24.70 -17.85 2.24
N THR A 333 -24.50 -17.76 0.92
CA THR A 333 -23.74 -18.74 0.13
C THR A 333 -22.27 -18.37 -0.10
N TYR A 334 -21.81 -17.20 0.37
CA TYR A 334 -20.44 -16.73 0.18
C TYR A 334 -19.47 -17.25 1.25
N VAL A 335 -18.25 -17.55 0.82
CA VAL A 335 -17.18 -18.11 1.64
C VAL A 335 -15.90 -17.30 1.44
N HIS A 336 -15.27 -16.94 2.55
CA HIS A 336 -13.93 -16.38 2.55
C HIS A 336 -12.95 -17.43 3.05
N ALA A 337 -11.96 -17.74 2.23
CA ALA A 337 -10.81 -18.55 2.62
C ALA A 337 -9.61 -17.62 2.85
N ARG A 338 -8.92 -17.75 3.98
CA ARG A 338 -7.79 -16.90 4.37
C ARG A 338 -6.57 -17.76 4.73
N LEU A 339 -5.44 -17.47 4.12
CA LEU A 339 -4.19 -18.21 4.24
C LEU A 339 -3.06 -17.28 4.70
N PRO A 340 -2.56 -17.43 5.94
CA PRO A 340 -1.37 -16.72 6.39
C PRO A 340 -0.16 -17.10 5.54
N VAL A 341 0.53 -16.11 4.98
CA VAL A 341 1.63 -16.33 4.03
C VAL A 341 2.81 -17.02 4.69
N ALA A 342 3.19 -16.60 5.90
CA ALA A 342 4.32 -17.17 6.64
C ALA A 342 4.13 -18.67 6.95
N GLU A 343 2.94 -19.06 7.39
CA GLU A 343 2.61 -20.45 7.71
C GLU A 343 2.58 -21.33 6.44
N ALA A 344 2.06 -20.78 5.34
CA ALA A 344 2.00 -21.48 4.06
C ALA A 344 3.41 -21.83 3.53
N LEU A 345 4.36 -20.90 3.67
CA LEU A 345 5.76 -21.15 3.29
C LEU A 345 6.42 -22.19 4.17
N GLN A 346 6.19 -22.16 5.48
CA GLN A 346 6.73 -23.16 6.42
C GLN A 346 6.19 -24.56 6.11
N ALA A 347 4.88 -24.69 5.85
CA ALA A 347 4.25 -25.94 5.44
C ALA A 347 4.77 -26.46 4.08
N GLY A 348 5.10 -25.56 3.15
CA GLY A 348 5.73 -25.89 1.86
C GLY A 348 7.21 -26.27 1.96
N LEU A 349 7.96 -25.64 2.87
CA LEU A 349 9.39 -25.90 3.13
C LEU A 349 9.61 -27.17 3.95
N GLY A 350 8.64 -27.59 4.78
CA GLY A 350 8.68 -28.85 5.54
C GLY A 350 8.70 -30.13 4.68
N GLY A 351 8.29 -30.04 3.40
CA GLY A 351 8.41 -31.15 2.43
C GLY A 351 9.71 -31.16 1.61
N ARG A 352 10.52 -30.09 1.67
CA ARG A 352 11.71 -29.89 0.83
C ARG A 352 13.02 -29.72 1.61
N ALA A 353 12.98 -29.67 2.94
CA ALA A 353 14.14 -29.49 3.82
C ALA A 353 15.11 -30.70 3.93
N ARG A 354 15.30 -31.48 2.85
CA ARG A 354 16.37 -32.51 2.77
C ARG A 354 17.21 -32.52 1.48
N ARG A 355 17.06 -31.55 0.58
CA ARG A 355 18.07 -31.24 -0.45
C ARG A 355 18.08 -29.72 -0.60
N GLY A 356 18.93 -28.98 0.10
CA GLY A 356 20.39 -28.99 -0.09
C GLY A 356 20.69 -27.86 -1.08
N GLY A 357 21.37 -26.82 -0.62
CA GLY A 357 21.34 -25.48 -1.20
C GLY A 357 21.86 -25.37 -2.64
N GLU A 358 21.09 -24.70 -3.49
CA GLU A 358 21.53 -24.35 -4.84
C GLU A 358 20.93 -23.04 -5.40
N PHE A 359 20.30 -22.21 -4.57
CA PHE A 359 19.77 -20.91 -5.03
C PHE A 359 20.70 -19.71 -4.71
N ALA A 360 21.74 -19.91 -3.90
CA ALA A 360 22.68 -18.85 -3.51
C ALA A 360 23.93 -18.73 -4.40
N ARG A 361 24.02 -19.45 -5.54
CA ARG A 361 25.21 -19.42 -6.42
C ARG A 361 25.00 -18.90 -7.85
N LEU A 362 23.80 -18.46 -8.23
CA LEU A 362 23.52 -18.00 -9.60
C LEU A 362 23.56 -16.47 -9.81
N MET A 363 23.94 -15.69 -8.79
CA MET A 363 24.10 -14.22 -8.90
C MET A 363 25.57 -13.76 -8.77
N GLY A 364 26.53 -14.64 -9.10
CA GLY A 364 27.96 -14.35 -9.03
C GLY A 364 28.70 -14.70 -10.32
N GLN A 365 28.87 -13.68 -11.15
CA GLN A 365 29.80 -13.56 -12.28
C GLN A 365 29.56 -14.36 -13.56
N GLY A 366 29.66 -13.62 -14.67
CA GLY A 366 29.57 -14.02 -16.06
C GLY A 366 29.44 -12.76 -16.90
#